data_AF-A0AAJ2LBY3-F1
#
_entry.id   AF-A0AAJ2LBY3-F1
#
_cell.length_a   1.000
_cell.length_b   1.000
_cell.length_c   1.000
_cell.angle_alpha   90.00
_cell.angle_beta   90.00
_cell.angle_gamma   90.00
#
_symmetry.space_group_name_H-M   'P 1'
#
loop_
_entity.id
_entity.type
_entity.pdbx_description
1 polymer ?
#
loop_
_entity_poly.entity_id
_entity_poly.type
_entity_poly.pdbx_seq_one_letter_code
_entity_poly.pdbx_strand_id
1 'polypeptide(L)'
;MLYTDGIRYMMAKAGAFWLIDEIAFQQFHPRVKKEEFQVWVLKVNLEGSTAVLHCEDGNGRVLCSKLIPYTDFPCKKSKSMFQIT
;
A
#
# COMPACT_ATOMS: atom_id res chain seq x y z
N MET A 1 5.42 -13.52 -1.90
CA MET A 1 5.34 -12.11 -1.47
C MET A 1 6.54 -11.80 -0.61
N LEU A 2 7.54 -11.14 -1.16
CA LEU A 2 8.69 -10.65 -0.40
C LEU A 2 8.37 -9.22 0.07
N TYR A 3 8.29 -9.03 1.36
CA TYR A 3 8.17 -7.69 1.94
C TYR A 3 9.58 -7.19 2.24
N THR A 4 9.94 -5.98 1.82
CA THR A 4 11.14 -5.35 2.37
C THR A 4 10.96 -5.18 3.87
N ASP A 5 11.98 -5.47 4.68
CA ASP A 5 11.91 -5.55 6.15
C ASP A 5 11.23 -4.33 6.82
N GLY A 6 11.40 -3.14 6.23
CA GLY A 6 10.75 -1.91 6.66
C GLY A 6 9.21 -1.97 6.68
N ILE A 7 8.59 -2.78 5.83
CA ILE A 7 7.13 -2.98 5.79
C ILE A 7 6.69 -3.80 7.01
N ARG A 8 7.40 -4.88 7.33
CA ARG A 8 7.12 -5.71 8.51
C ARG A 8 7.24 -4.90 9.79
N TYR A 9 8.26 -4.06 9.88
CA TYR A 9 8.46 -3.16 11.01
C TYR A 9 7.36 -2.08 11.09
N MET A 10 7.01 -1.42 9.97
CA MET A 10 5.93 -0.44 9.93
C MET A 10 4.59 -1.05 10.32
N MET A 11 4.28 -2.26 9.87
CA MET A 11 3.01 -2.94 10.15
C MET A 11 2.91 -3.35 11.61
N ALA A 12 3.98 -3.92 12.19
CA ALA A 12 4.02 -4.25 13.60
C ALA A 12 3.85 -3.01 14.49
N LYS A 13 4.38 -1.87 14.06
CA LYS A 13 4.34 -0.62 14.82
C LYS A 13 3.06 0.20 14.61
N ALA A 14 2.43 0.09 13.44
CA ALA A 14 1.24 0.86 13.07
C ALA A 14 -0.07 0.05 13.14
N GLY A 15 -0.03 -1.26 13.42
CA GLY A 15 -1.22 -2.11 13.50
C GLY A 15 -2.00 -2.26 12.18
N ALA A 16 -1.38 -1.91 11.05
CA ALA A 16 -2.04 -1.79 9.75
C ALA A 16 -2.12 -3.13 8.99
N PHE A 17 -2.61 -4.19 9.64
CA PHE A 17 -2.78 -5.50 9.01
C PHE A 17 -3.79 -5.46 7.85
N TRP A 18 -4.86 -4.66 8.01
CA TRP A 18 -5.87 -4.43 6.98
C TRP A 18 -5.29 -3.91 5.65
N LEU A 19 -4.15 -3.19 5.70
CA LEU A 19 -3.48 -2.69 4.51
C LEU A 19 -2.84 -3.82 3.70
N ILE A 20 -2.32 -4.85 4.37
CA ILE A 20 -1.76 -6.04 3.71
C ILE A 20 -2.88 -6.80 3.01
N ASP A 21 -3.99 -7.04 3.69
CA ASP A 21 -5.14 -7.73 3.11
C ASP A 21 -5.63 -7.01 1.85
N GLU A 22 -5.71 -5.68 1.88
CA GLU A 22 -6.06 -4.88 0.71
C GLU A 22 -5.04 -4.95 -0.43
N ILE A 23 -3.74 -4.88 -0.11
CA ILE A 23 -2.69 -5.02 -1.12
C ILE A 23 -2.71 -6.44 -1.71
N ALA A 24 -2.90 -7.47 -0.87
CA ALA A 24 -3.00 -8.86 -1.28
C ALA A 24 -4.23 -9.09 -2.15
N PHE A 25 -5.38 -8.49 -1.82
CA PHE A 25 -6.57 -8.51 -2.68
C PHE A 25 -6.28 -7.88 -4.05
N GLN A 26 -5.53 -6.77 -4.08
CA GLN A 26 -5.12 -6.14 -5.33
C GLN A 26 -4.07 -6.96 -6.08
N GLN A 27 -3.29 -7.82 -5.45
CA GLN A 27 -2.44 -8.77 -6.16
C GLN A 27 -3.21 -9.82 -6.97
N PHE A 28 -4.49 -10.05 -6.66
CA PHE A 28 -5.35 -10.88 -7.52
C PHE A 28 -5.76 -10.14 -8.78
N HIS A 29 -5.66 -8.80 -8.83
CA HIS A 29 -5.93 -8.06 -10.04
C HIS A 29 -4.85 -8.32 -11.09
N PRO A 30 -5.20 -8.80 -12.30
CA PRO A 30 -4.22 -9.16 -13.32
C PRO A 30 -3.36 -7.98 -13.79
N ARG A 31 -3.83 -6.74 -13.64
CA ARG A 31 -3.04 -5.53 -13.95
C ARG A 31 -1.90 -5.30 -12.96
N VAL A 32 -2.15 -5.59 -11.69
CA VAL A 32 -1.18 -5.44 -10.61
C VAL A 32 -0.24 -6.64 -10.66
N LYS A 33 -0.77 -7.87 -10.66
CA LYS A 33 0.00 -9.13 -10.74
C LYS A 33 1.01 -9.20 -11.89
N LYS A 34 0.71 -8.55 -13.03
CA LYS A 34 1.58 -8.55 -14.21
C LYS A 34 2.84 -7.70 -14.03
N GLU A 35 2.84 -6.81 -13.04
CA GLU A 35 3.96 -5.93 -12.75
C GLU A 35 4.87 -6.53 -11.67
N GLU A 36 6.15 -6.70 -11.99
CA GLU A 36 7.17 -7.26 -11.09
C GLU A 36 7.56 -6.26 -9.99
N PHE A 37 7.48 -4.95 -10.30
CA PHE A 37 7.82 -3.87 -9.39
C PHE A 37 6.62 -2.97 -9.07
N GLN A 38 6.18 -3.00 -7.83
CA GLN A 38 5.00 -2.25 -7.40
C GLN A 38 5.32 -1.34 -6.23
N VAL A 39 4.95 -0.09 -6.37
CA VAL A 39 5.13 0.94 -5.35
C VAL A 39 3.77 1.30 -4.80
N TRP A 40 3.56 0.97 -3.54
CA TRP A 40 2.32 1.22 -2.83
C TRP A 40 2.49 2.43 -1.92
N VAL A 41 1.77 3.51 -2.23
CA VAL A 41 1.81 4.76 -1.47
C VAL A 41 0.49 4.91 -0.73
N LEU A 42 0.57 4.89 0.60
CA LEU A 42 -0.55 5.21 1.48
C LEU A 42 -0.41 6.67 1.93
N LYS A 43 -1.33 7.52 1.49
CA LYS A 43 -1.47 8.89 1.98
C LYS A 43 -2.58 8.91 3.01
N VAL A 44 -2.28 9.31 4.23
CA VAL A 44 -3.24 9.36 5.33
C VAL A 44 -3.56 10.82 5.62
N ASN A 45 -4.85 11.14 5.60
CA ASN A 45 -5.38 12.39 6.06
C ASN A 45 -5.81 12.25 7.53
N LEU A 46 -4.96 12.76 8.43
CA LEU A 46 -5.20 12.72 9.87
C LEU A 46 -6.39 13.58 10.30
N GLU A 47 -6.79 14.60 9.53
CA GLU A 47 -7.90 15.48 9.90
C GLU A 47 -9.26 14.80 9.73
N GLY A 48 -9.38 13.90 8.75
CA GLY A 48 -10.60 13.15 8.48
C GLY A 48 -10.50 11.67 8.81
N SER A 49 -9.38 11.21 9.39
CA SER A 49 -9.02 9.79 9.54
C SER A 49 -9.20 9.00 8.24
N THR A 50 -9.03 9.62 7.07
CA THR A 50 -9.17 8.97 5.77
C THR A 50 -7.80 8.64 5.21
N ALA A 51 -7.72 7.71 4.27
CA ALA A 51 -6.50 7.47 3.51
C ALA A 51 -6.78 7.22 2.04
N VAL A 52 -5.73 7.33 1.24
CA VAL A 52 -5.76 6.96 -0.17
C VAL A 52 -4.56 6.10 -0.46
N LEU A 53 -4.83 4.91 -0.96
CA LEU A 53 -3.84 3.92 -1.37
C LEU A 53 -3.70 3.97 -2.88
N HIS A 54 -2.50 4.26 -3.36
CA HIS A 54 -2.18 4.22 -4.78
C HIS A 54 -1.09 3.19 -5.05
N CYS A 55 -1.25 2.44 -6.13
CA CYS A 55 -0.27 1.50 -6.65
C CYS A 55 0.34 2.10 -7.91
N GLU A 56 1.66 2.20 -7.94
CA GLU A 56 2.47 2.68 -9.06
C GLU A 56 3.39 1.55 -9.55
N ASP A 57 3.72 1.52 -10.84
CA ASP A 57 4.65 0.55 -11.45
C ASP A 57 6.14 0.95 -11.29
N GLY A 58 6.42 2.04 -10.58
CA GLY A 58 7.76 2.62 -10.47
C GLY A 58 8.22 3.38 -11.73
N ASN A 59 7.47 3.30 -12.83
CA ASN A 59 7.71 4.00 -14.08
C ASN A 59 6.78 5.23 -14.25
N GLY A 60 6.11 5.62 -13.15
CA GLY A 60 5.21 6.76 -13.09
C GLY A 60 3.77 6.46 -13.53
N ARG A 61 3.42 5.20 -13.85
CA ARG A 61 2.02 4.84 -14.10
C ARG A 61 1.35 4.37 -12.84
N VAL A 62 0.21 4.97 -12.54
CA VAL A 62 -0.67 4.53 -11.46
C VAL A 62 -1.49 3.34 -11.98
N LEU A 63 -1.21 2.15 -11.45
CA LEU A 63 -1.91 0.91 -11.79
C LEU A 63 -3.28 0.85 -11.12
N CYS A 64 -3.37 1.32 -9.87
CA CYS A 64 -4.58 1.29 -9.07
C CYS A 64 -4.61 2.46 -8.08
N SER A 65 -5.81 2.93 -7.76
CA SER A 65 -6.05 3.93 -6.73
C SER A 65 -7.31 3.54 -5.98
N LYS A 66 -7.21 3.45 -4.65
CA LYS A 66 -8.31 3.08 -3.78
C LYS A 66 -8.40 4.05 -2.62
N LEU A 67 -9.58 4.65 -2.45
CA LEU A 67 -9.88 5.49 -1.30
C LEU A 67 -10.21 4.59 -0.11
N ILE A 68 -9.63 4.91 1.03
CA ILE A 68 -9.86 4.26 2.31
C ILE A 68 -10.63 5.25 3.18
N PRO A 69 -11.93 5.03 3.41
CA PRO A 69 -12.80 5.97 4.10
C PRO A 69 -12.47 6.11 5.59
N TYR A 70 -11.75 5.16 6.18
CA TYR A 70 -11.32 5.24 7.57
C TYR A 70 -10.00 4.49 7.80
N THR A 71 -9.07 5.09 8.54
CA THR A 71 -7.81 4.46 8.93
C THR A 71 -7.35 4.94 10.31
N ASP A 72 -6.82 4.01 11.11
CA ASP A 72 -6.15 4.28 12.38
C ASP A 72 -4.64 4.53 12.22
N PHE A 73 -4.18 4.79 10.99
CA PHE A 73 -2.75 4.92 10.71
C PHE A 73 -2.19 6.22 11.31
N PRO A 74 -1.21 6.16 12.25
CA PRO A 74 -0.75 7.34 12.98
C PRO A 74 0.18 8.28 12.18
N CYS A 75 0.52 7.95 10.93
CA CYS A 75 1.49 8.68 10.12
C CYS A 75 0.88 9.24 8.83
N LYS A 76 1.14 10.53 8.53
CA LYS A 76 0.54 11.25 7.38
C LYS A 76 0.85 10.65 6.01
N LYS A 77 2.03 10.04 5.83
CA LYS A 77 2.44 9.52 4.52
C LYS A 77 3.42 8.38 4.69
N SER A 78 3.08 7.25 4.08
CA SER A 78 3.92 6.06 4.06
C SER A 78 4.09 5.59 2.62
N LYS A 79 5.33 5.42 2.19
CA LYS A 79 5.67 4.82 0.89
C LYS A 79 6.24 3.44 1.15
N SER A 80 5.66 2.45 0.49
CA SER A 80 6.03 1.05 0.59
C SER A 80 6.35 0.52 -0.80
N MET A 81 7.38 -0.32 -0.93
CA MET A 81 7.81 -0.91 -2.20
C MET A 81 7.69 -2.42 -2.11
N PHE A 82 7.06 -3.02 -3.11
CA PHE A 82 6.78 -4.44 -3.22
C PHE A 82 7.43 -4.97 -4.48
N GLN A 83 8.24 -6.02 -4.31
CA GLN A 83 8.78 -6.80 -5.42
C GLN A 83 8.13 -8.17 -5.41
N ILE A 84 7.54 -8.53 -6.55
CA ILE A 84 6.95 -9.85 -6.76
C ILE A 84 7.94 -10.61 -7.64
N THR A 85 8.73 -11.47 -7.01
CA THR A 85 9.55 -12.48 -7.67
C THR A 85 8.79 -13.79 -7.73
#